data_AF-A0A948G9I2-F1
#
_entry.id   AF-A0A948G9I2-F1
#
_cell.length_a   1.000
_cell.length_b   1.000
_cell.length_c   1.000
_cell.angle_alpha   90.00
_cell.angle_beta   90.00
_cell.angle_gamma   90.00
#
_symmetry.space_group_name_H-M   'P 1'
#
loop_
_entity.id
_entity.type
_entity.pdbx_description
1 polymer ?
#
loop_
_entity_poly.entity_id
_entity_poly.type
_entity_poly.pdbx_seq_one_letter_code
_entity_poly.pdbx_strand_id
1 'polypeptide(L)'
;MAEEIKQGIYRHYRGGKYSILYLGYNSENKEEVVVYQSTADGKIWVRLKKNFLSQIEIDGKKINRFEYVGNQESENPPTPLCQGGENSENPPTPLCQGGENSENPPSPLCQGGENSENPPSPLCQGGENSENPPSPLCQGGENSENPPTPLCQGGENFEAKYKRAIADYQNLLKQTAREKMEFAIYANEQMLKEILPVYDHLKMAIEHCQGGENKSSDDWLEGVKHVIKQFKDVLEKNGVEEVKIIDKKFDHNTMEAISNKETNENKLDGLVARQIKAGYKLNGKIIEAAKVAVYKVKY
;
A
#
# COMPACT_ATOMS: atom_id res chain seq x y z
N MET A 1 22.10 -24.46 36.11
CA MET A 1 22.84 -23.63 35.14
C MET A 1 22.12 -23.78 33.81
N ALA A 2 21.60 -22.69 33.23
CA ALA A 2 20.90 -22.77 31.95
C ALA A 2 21.93 -23.03 30.84
N GLU A 3 21.77 -24.12 30.10
CA GLU A 3 22.62 -24.39 28.93
C GLU A 3 22.38 -23.31 27.87
N GLU A 4 23.40 -22.49 27.63
CA GLU A 4 23.37 -21.42 26.67
C GLU A 4 23.66 -21.97 25.26
N ILE A 5 22.80 -21.65 24.30
CA ILE A 5 22.99 -22.06 22.91
C ILE A 5 23.97 -21.09 22.26
N LYS A 6 25.07 -21.62 21.72
CA LYS A 6 26.07 -20.85 20.98
C LYS A 6 25.58 -20.62 19.55
N GLN A 7 25.89 -19.46 18.97
CA GLN A 7 25.73 -19.28 17.53
C GLN A 7 26.76 -20.13 16.79
N GLY A 8 26.35 -20.83 15.74
CA GLY A 8 27.24 -21.71 14.96
C GLY A 8 26.54 -22.91 14.34
N ILE A 9 27.34 -23.90 13.92
CA ILE A 9 26.89 -25.10 13.24
C ILE A 9 26.66 -26.23 14.25
N TYR A 10 25.46 -26.82 14.17
CA TYR A 10 25.06 -27.98 14.93
C TYR A 10 24.83 -29.18 14.00
N ARG A 11 25.27 -30.36 14.44
CA ARG A 11 24.98 -31.64 13.78
C ARG A 11 23.83 -32.31 14.50
N HIS A 12 22.77 -32.58 13.76
CA HIS A 12 21.67 -33.42 14.22
C HIS A 12 22.13 -34.87 14.28
N TYR A 13 21.61 -35.65 15.23
CA TYR A 13 21.95 -37.07 15.40
C TYR A 13 21.74 -37.93 14.13
N ARG A 14 20.86 -37.50 13.21
CA ARG A 14 20.64 -38.13 11.89
C ARG A 14 21.66 -37.71 10.81
N GLY A 15 22.70 -36.96 11.18
CA GLY A 15 23.79 -36.55 10.30
C GLY A 15 23.67 -35.15 9.66
N GLY A 16 22.47 -34.57 9.58
CA GLY A 16 22.27 -33.24 8.98
C GLY A 16 22.95 -32.11 9.77
N LYS A 17 23.53 -31.13 9.06
CA LYS A 17 24.18 -29.95 9.64
C LYS A 17 23.29 -28.72 9.51
N TYR A 18 23.20 -27.93 10.57
CA TYR A 18 22.32 -26.77 10.68
C TYR A 18 23.06 -25.57 11.27
N SER A 19 22.84 -24.38 10.72
CA SER A 19 23.34 -23.12 11.29
C SER A 19 22.25 -22.43 12.09
N ILE A 20 22.56 -21.99 13.32
CA ILE A 20 21.63 -21.18 14.12
C ILE A 20 21.67 -19.74 13.62
N LEU A 21 20.50 -19.22 13.24
CA LEU A 21 20.36 -17.84 12.79
C LEU A 21 19.96 -16.92 13.94
N TYR A 22 18.90 -17.29 14.67
CA TYR A 22 18.31 -16.45 15.71
C TYR A 22 17.84 -17.26 16.92
N LEU A 23 17.93 -16.62 18.08
CA LEU A 23 17.26 -17.04 19.31
C LEU A 23 16.11 -16.06 19.57
N GLY A 24 14.95 -16.57 19.97
CA GLY A 24 13.78 -15.73 20.20
C GLY A 24 12.79 -16.33 21.18
N TYR A 25 11.64 -15.66 21.30
CA TYR A 25 10.54 -16.08 22.17
C TYR A 25 9.27 -16.21 21.34
N ASN A 26 8.49 -17.27 21.60
CA ASN A 26 7.14 -17.36 21.04
C ASN A 26 6.24 -16.33 21.75
N SER A 27 5.58 -15.48 20.96
CA SER A 27 4.75 -14.38 21.47
C SER A 27 3.53 -14.84 22.25
N GLU A 28 3.00 -16.03 21.95
CA GLU A 28 1.76 -16.55 22.56
C GLU A 28 2.01 -17.17 23.93
N ASN A 29 3.06 -17.98 24.05
CA ASN A 29 3.33 -18.76 25.26
C ASN A 29 4.63 -18.38 25.98
N LYS A 30 5.38 -17.38 25.47
CA LYS A 30 6.66 -16.87 26.00
C LYS A 30 7.77 -17.94 26.11
N GLU A 31 7.66 -19.06 25.42
CA GLU A 31 8.70 -20.09 25.41
C GLU A 31 9.87 -19.71 24.50
N GLU A 32 11.09 -20.05 24.92
CA GLU A 32 12.31 -19.84 24.12
C GLU A 32 12.32 -20.74 22.88
N VAL A 33 12.58 -20.15 21.72
CA VAL A 33 12.66 -20.81 20.41
C VAL A 33 14.02 -20.59 19.75
N VAL A 34 14.43 -21.57 18.97
CA VAL A 34 15.65 -21.57 18.16
C VAL A 34 15.24 -21.60 16.70
N VAL A 35 15.73 -20.63 15.92
CA VAL A 35 15.55 -20.55 14.46
C VAL A 35 16.87 -20.96 13.81
N TYR A 36 16.84 -22.03 13.02
CA TYR A 36 18.03 -22.62 12.41
C TYR A 36 17.78 -23.04 10.97
N GLN A 37 18.83 -23.00 10.15
CA GLN A 37 18.78 -23.27 8.73
C GLN A 37 19.62 -24.50 8.37
N SER A 38 19.09 -25.36 7.51
CA SER A 38 19.83 -26.48 6.93
C SER A 38 20.94 -25.98 6.01
N THR A 39 22.16 -26.48 6.21
CA THR A 39 23.32 -26.15 5.37
C THR A 39 23.29 -26.82 3.99
N ALA A 40 22.40 -27.80 3.78
CA ALA A 40 22.33 -28.55 2.52
C ALA A 40 21.31 -27.98 1.52
N ASP A 41 20.13 -27.60 2.00
CA ASP A 41 19.00 -27.15 1.16
C ASP A 41 18.46 -25.76 1.54
N GLY A 42 19.09 -25.08 2.50
CA GLY A 42 18.72 -23.72 2.90
C GLY A 42 17.38 -23.59 3.62
N LYS A 43 16.68 -24.70 3.93
CA LYS A 43 15.38 -24.65 4.61
C LYS A 43 15.53 -24.19 6.06
N ILE A 44 14.62 -23.32 6.49
CA ILE A 44 14.58 -22.75 7.83
C ILE A 44 13.57 -23.53 8.70
N TRP A 45 13.97 -23.83 9.93
CA TRP A 45 13.18 -24.55 10.92
C TRP A 45 13.12 -23.77 12.22
N VAL A 46 12.01 -23.91 12.94
CA VAL A 46 11.80 -23.33 14.27
C VAL A 46 11.50 -24.44 15.26
N ARG A 47 12.14 -24.42 16.43
CA ARG A 47 11.91 -25.42 17.48
C ARG A 47 12.08 -24.79 18.87
N LEU A 48 11.31 -25.27 19.85
CA LEU A 48 11.48 -24.90 21.26
C LEU A 48 12.90 -25.25 21.74
N LYS A 49 13.54 -24.34 22.47
CA LYS A 49 14.91 -24.48 22.99
C LYS A 49 15.09 -25.76 23.80
N LYS A 50 14.13 -26.08 24.67
CA LYS A 50 14.09 -27.33 25.46
C LYS A 50 14.14 -28.61 24.59
N ASN A 51 13.50 -28.57 23.42
CA ASN A 51 13.45 -29.69 22.48
C ASN A 51 14.67 -29.74 21.55
N PHE A 52 15.39 -28.63 21.43
CA PHE A 52 16.65 -28.55 20.69
C PHE A 52 17.80 -29.13 21.53
N LEU A 53 17.86 -28.77 22.82
CA LEU A 53 18.85 -29.26 23.78
C LEU A 53 18.55 -30.67 24.35
N SER A 54 17.42 -31.28 23.96
CA SER A 54 17.03 -32.59 24.48
C SER A 54 18.03 -33.70 24.10
N GLN A 55 18.25 -34.64 25.01
CA GLN A 55 18.95 -35.88 24.71
C GLN A 55 18.01 -36.93 24.12
N ILE A 56 18.54 -37.81 23.28
CA ILE A 56 17.88 -38.99 22.77
C ILE A 56 18.70 -40.23 23.11
N GLU A 57 18.05 -41.37 23.24
CA GLU A 57 18.69 -42.65 23.54
C GLU A 57 18.82 -43.48 22.26
N ILE A 58 20.05 -43.81 21.88
CA ILE A 58 20.35 -44.69 20.76
C ILE A 58 21.32 -45.75 21.30
N ASP A 59 20.97 -47.03 21.14
CA ASP A 59 21.77 -48.18 21.60
C ASP A 59 22.18 -48.10 23.09
N GLY A 60 21.27 -47.62 23.94
CA GLY A 60 21.48 -47.47 25.39
C GLY A 60 22.40 -46.31 25.79
N LYS A 61 22.85 -45.48 24.83
CA LYS A 61 23.65 -44.27 25.08
C LYS A 61 22.79 -43.02 24.91
N LYS A 62 22.82 -42.14 25.91
CA LYS A 62 22.20 -40.82 25.85
C LYS A 62 23.11 -39.88 25.07
N ILE A 63 22.66 -39.45 23.90
CA ILE A 63 23.36 -38.49 23.04
C ILE A 63 22.52 -37.22 22.90
N ASN A 64 23.17 -36.08 22.74
CA ASN A 64 22.48 -34.82 22.45
C ASN A 64 21.83 -34.90 21.07
N ARG A 65 20.57 -34.46 20.95
CA ARG A 65 19.86 -34.45 19.66
C ARG A 65 20.59 -33.58 18.62
N PHE A 66 21.15 -32.47 19.09
CA PHE A 66 22.03 -31.59 18.32
C PHE A 66 23.34 -31.42 19.07
N GLU A 67 24.44 -31.69 18.38
CA GLU A 67 25.80 -31.50 18.88
C GLU A 67 26.43 -30.30 18.21
N TYR A 68 27.04 -29.42 18.99
CA TYR A 68 27.75 -28.25 18.46
C TYR A 68 29.05 -28.70 17.78
N VAL A 69 29.21 -28.36 16.50
CA VAL A 69 30.35 -28.79 15.66
C VAL A 69 31.39 -27.68 15.51
N GLY A 70 30.99 -26.42 15.66
CA GLY A 70 31.89 -25.27 15.53
C GLY A 70 31.15 -23.98 15.20
N ASN A 71 31.85 -22.86 15.28
CA ASN A 71 31.33 -21.59 14.77
C ASN A 71 31.20 -21.70 13.25
N GLN A 72 30.28 -20.96 12.64
CA GLN A 72 30.44 -20.71 11.21
C GLN A 72 31.79 -20.00 11.06
N GLU A 73 32.74 -20.58 10.31
CA GLU A 73 33.80 -19.77 9.75
C GLU A 73 33.09 -18.72 8.91
N SER A 74 33.14 -17.51 9.44
CA SER A 74 32.50 -16.37 8.84
C SER A 74 33.30 -16.03 7.60
N GLU A 75 32.77 -16.32 6.41
CA GLU A 75 33.16 -15.58 5.21
C GLU A 75 32.74 -14.09 5.30
N ASN A 76 32.10 -13.69 6.40
CA ASN A 76 31.98 -12.29 6.78
C ASN A 76 33.07 -11.95 7.82
N PRO A 77 33.95 -10.96 7.57
CA PRO A 77 34.88 -10.50 8.58
C PRO A 77 34.11 -10.06 9.84
N PRO A 78 34.69 -10.19 11.05
CA PRO A 78 34.03 -9.75 12.27
C PRO A 78 33.60 -8.29 12.12
N THR A 79 32.36 -7.97 12.51
CA THR A 79 31.87 -6.59 12.57
C THR A 79 32.84 -5.79 13.46
N PRO A 80 33.48 -4.73 12.94
CA PRO A 80 34.44 -3.97 13.73
C PRO A 80 33.71 -3.31 14.90
N LEU A 81 33.98 -3.78 16.11
CA LEU A 81 33.46 -3.20 17.35
C LEU A 81 34.40 -2.08 17.78
N CYS A 82 34.01 -0.82 17.54
CA CYS A 82 34.76 0.33 18.06
C CYS A 82 34.29 0.62 19.49
N GLN A 83 35.08 0.21 20.48
CA GLN A 83 34.87 0.60 21.87
C GLN A 83 35.58 1.94 22.13
N GLY A 84 34.81 2.99 22.37
CA GLY A 84 35.34 4.27 22.89
C GLY A 84 35.68 4.12 24.36
N GLY A 85 36.91 4.46 24.76
CA GLY A 85 37.31 4.47 26.17
C GLY A 85 36.53 5.52 26.97
N GLU A 86 36.28 5.23 28.25
CA GLU A 86 35.33 5.92 29.14
C GLU A 86 35.60 7.43 29.39
N ASN A 87 36.63 8.05 28.81
CA ASN A 87 36.96 9.46 29.06
C ASN A 87 37.48 10.20 27.81
N SER A 88 36.86 10.02 26.64
CA SER A 88 37.14 10.85 25.46
C SER A 88 35.92 11.65 25.02
N GLU A 89 36.01 12.98 25.07
CA GLU A 89 35.00 13.90 24.50
C GLU A 89 34.87 13.74 22.97
N ASN A 90 35.83 13.08 22.33
CA ASN A 90 35.79 12.70 20.91
C ASN A 90 36.34 11.27 20.74
N PRO A 91 35.50 10.22 20.70
CA PRO A 91 35.97 8.88 20.37
C PRO A 91 36.60 8.86 18.97
N PRO A 92 37.68 8.09 18.73
CA PRO A 92 38.31 8.03 17.42
C PRO A 92 37.34 7.54 16.35
N THR A 93 37.41 8.15 15.16
CA THR A 93 36.59 7.80 13.99
C THR A 93 36.92 6.36 13.54
N PRO A 94 35.92 5.48 13.35
CA PRO A 94 36.18 4.12 12.86
C PRO A 94 36.81 4.16 11.46
N LEU A 95 37.93 3.45 11.28
CA LEU A 95 38.48 3.19 9.94
C LEU A 95 37.90 1.86 9.43
N CYS A 96 37.01 1.91 8.44
CA CYS A 96 36.51 0.70 7.77
C CYS A 96 37.54 0.25 6.72
N GLN A 97 38.39 -0.71 7.05
CA GLN A 97 39.12 -1.49 6.03
C GLN A 97 38.28 -2.71 5.67
N GLY A 98 37.72 -2.72 4.46
CA GLY A 98 37.01 -3.87 3.92
C GLY A 98 37.98 -5.01 3.59
N GLY A 99 37.70 -6.22 4.08
CA GLY A 99 38.40 -7.43 3.65
C GLY A 99 38.07 -7.79 2.20
N GLU A 100 39.01 -8.43 1.52
CA GLU A 100 39.12 -8.50 0.06
C GLU A 100 38.01 -9.26 -0.70
N ASN A 101 36.99 -9.83 -0.06
CA ASN A 101 35.96 -10.64 -0.74
C ASN A 101 34.56 -10.52 -0.12
N SER A 102 33.86 -9.40 -0.30
CA SER A 102 32.43 -9.30 0.07
C SER A 102 31.65 -8.41 -0.91
N GLU A 103 30.58 -8.95 -1.50
CA GLU A 103 29.70 -8.23 -2.45
C GLU A 103 28.74 -7.23 -1.76
N ASN A 104 28.67 -7.20 -0.42
CA ASN A 104 27.93 -6.20 0.35
C ASN A 104 28.50 -6.08 1.78
N PRO A 105 29.36 -5.09 2.08
CA PRO A 105 29.84 -4.89 3.44
C PRO A 105 28.69 -4.48 4.38
N PRO A 106 28.65 -4.99 5.62
CA PRO A 106 27.59 -4.64 6.57
C PRO A 106 27.65 -3.14 6.94
N SER A 107 26.48 -2.53 7.11
CA SER A 107 26.37 -1.15 7.62
C SER A 107 26.85 -1.09 9.08
N PRO A 108 27.70 -0.12 9.46
CA PRO A 108 28.16 -0.02 10.84
C PRO A 108 26.99 0.33 11.76
N LEU A 109 26.89 -0.40 12.89
CA LEU A 109 25.93 -0.09 13.95
C LEU A 109 26.62 0.84 14.96
N CYS A 110 26.30 2.13 14.93
CA CYS A 110 26.78 3.09 15.92
C CYS A 110 25.84 3.11 17.12
N GLN A 111 26.26 2.60 18.28
CA GLN A 111 25.59 2.88 19.55
C GLN A 111 26.26 4.09 20.20
N GLY A 112 25.52 5.20 20.30
CA GLY A 112 25.94 6.37 21.08
C GLY A 112 25.82 6.08 22.58
N GLY A 113 26.79 6.52 23.37
CA GLY A 113 26.68 6.52 24.82
C GLY A 113 25.49 7.34 25.30
N GLU A 114 24.96 7.02 26.49
CA GLU A 114 23.64 7.45 27.00
C GLU A 114 23.42 8.98 27.15
N ASN A 115 24.39 9.83 26.81
CA ASN A 115 24.29 11.29 26.91
C ASN A 115 24.86 12.03 25.69
N SER A 116 24.27 11.84 24.50
CA SER A 116 24.54 12.72 23.35
C SER A 116 23.27 12.97 22.55
N GLU A 117 22.89 14.24 22.41
CA GLU A 117 21.69 14.67 21.67
C GLU A 117 21.86 14.57 20.13
N ASN A 118 23.04 14.24 19.62
CA ASN A 118 23.28 13.98 18.19
C ASN A 118 24.50 13.04 17.99
N PRO A 119 24.31 11.77 17.58
CA PRO A 119 25.44 10.92 17.19
C PRO A 119 26.10 11.45 15.89
N PRO A 120 27.44 11.45 15.79
CA PRO A 120 28.12 11.96 14.60
C PRO A 120 27.81 11.10 13.37
N SER A 121 27.55 11.75 12.24
CA SER A 121 27.42 11.09 10.93
C SER A 121 28.80 10.65 10.43
N PRO A 122 28.94 9.48 9.78
CA PRO A 122 30.23 9.03 9.24
C PRO A 122 30.69 9.98 8.12
N LEU A 123 31.88 10.57 8.28
CA LEU A 123 32.54 11.40 7.27
C LEU A 123 33.49 10.54 6.44
N CYS A 124 33.24 10.41 5.14
CA CYS A 124 34.27 9.98 4.18
C CYS A 124 35.04 11.23 3.72
N GLN A 125 36.24 11.45 4.24
CA GLN A 125 37.08 12.58 3.78
C GLN A 125 37.74 12.23 2.45
N GLY A 126 37.24 12.81 1.37
CA GLY A 126 38.07 13.21 0.22
C GLY A 126 38.78 14.50 0.59
N GLY A 127 40.11 14.57 0.38
CA GLY A 127 40.92 15.73 0.73
C GLY A 127 40.42 17.02 0.09
N GLU A 128 40.46 18.10 0.87
CA GLU A 128 40.07 19.44 0.44
C GLU A 128 41.07 19.99 -0.61
N ASN A 129 40.51 20.57 -1.68
CA ASN A 129 41.14 21.26 -2.82
C ASN A 129 41.49 20.41 -4.06
N SER A 130 40.49 20.21 -4.93
CA SER A 130 40.61 20.24 -6.40
C SER A 130 39.26 19.86 -7.02
N GLU A 131 38.79 20.62 -8.01
CA GLU A 131 37.53 20.39 -8.76
C GLU A 131 37.54 19.13 -9.65
N ASN A 132 38.48 18.21 -9.42
CA ASN A 132 38.47 16.86 -9.97
C ASN A 132 39.14 15.91 -8.97
N PRO A 133 38.38 15.05 -8.26
CA PRO A 133 38.98 14.01 -7.43
C PRO A 133 39.69 12.99 -8.32
N PRO A 134 40.92 12.54 -7.96
CA PRO A 134 41.63 11.56 -8.76
C PRO A 134 40.91 10.20 -8.68
N SER A 135 40.75 9.58 -9.84
CA SER A 135 40.28 8.20 -9.97
C SER A 135 41.10 7.27 -9.08
N PRO A 136 40.49 6.22 -8.49
CA PRO A 136 41.19 5.32 -7.59
C PRO A 136 42.36 4.65 -8.29
N LEU A 137 43.53 4.68 -7.63
CA LEU A 137 44.73 3.95 -8.03
C LEU A 137 44.45 2.44 -7.91
N CYS A 138 44.22 1.79 -9.06
CA CYS A 138 44.24 0.34 -9.16
C CYS A 138 45.70 -0.13 -9.33
N GLN A 139 46.27 -0.79 -8.33
CA GLN A 139 47.47 -1.59 -8.52
C GLN A 139 47.08 -2.93 -9.16
N GLY A 140 47.41 -3.10 -10.43
CA GLY A 140 47.28 -4.37 -11.16
C GLY A 140 48.47 -5.28 -10.90
N GLY A 141 48.19 -6.56 -10.64
CA GLY A 141 49.20 -7.62 -10.62
C GLY A 141 49.75 -7.89 -12.02
N GLU A 142 51.03 -8.25 -12.06
CA GLU A 142 51.76 -8.58 -13.29
C GLU A 142 51.17 -9.84 -13.96
N ASN A 143 51.02 -9.78 -15.29
CA ASN A 143 50.63 -10.84 -16.24
C ASN A 143 49.14 -11.13 -16.46
N SER A 144 48.48 -10.33 -17.30
CA SER A 144 47.39 -10.78 -18.18
C SER A 144 47.16 -9.75 -19.30
N GLU A 145 47.25 -10.16 -20.57
CA GLU A 145 47.24 -9.29 -21.76
C GLU A 145 45.87 -8.70 -22.14
N ASN A 146 44.84 -8.74 -21.28
CA ASN A 146 43.60 -7.98 -21.49
C ASN A 146 42.85 -7.73 -20.17
N PRO A 147 43.01 -6.56 -19.51
CA PRO A 147 42.15 -6.19 -18.40
C PRO A 147 40.75 -5.82 -18.93
N PRO A 148 39.66 -6.44 -18.44
CA PRO A 148 38.32 -5.97 -18.74
C PRO A 148 38.15 -4.56 -18.14
N THR A 149 37.61 -3.65 -18.94
CA THR A 149 37.24 -2.29 -18.53
C THR A 149 36.44 -2.37 -17.23
N PRO A 150 36.84 -1.68 -16.14
CA PRO A 150 36.08 -1.70 -14.90
C PRO A 150 34.74 -1.01 -15.15
N LEU A 151 33.68 -1.82 -15.26
CA LEU A 151 32.29 -1.38 -15.32
C LEU A 151 31.87 -0.94 -13.91
N CYS A 152 32.34 0.24 -13.49
CA CYS A 152 31.73 0.97 -12.38
C CYS A 152 30.36 1.53 -12.83
N GLN A 153 29.34 0.67 -12.92
CA GLN A 153 27.94 1.05 -13.16
C GLN A 153 27.01 0.65 -12.00
N GLY A 154 27.55 0.53 -10.77
CA GLY A 154 26.80 0.01 -9.62
C GLY A 154 26.07 1.06 -8.78
N GLY A 155 26.70 2.20 -8.45
CA GLY A 155 26.20 3.14 -7.43
C GLY A 155 24.99 3.98 -7.85
N GLU A 156 25.03 4.58 -9.04
CA GLU A 156 23.95 5.43 -9.55
C GLU A 156 22.65 4.63 -9.80
N ASN A 157 22.77 3.34 -10.07
CA ASN A 157 21.64 2.46 -10.37
C ASN A 157 20.80 2.11 -9.13
N PHE A 158 21.39 1.99 -7.94
CA PHE A 158 20.62 1.64 -6.73
C PHE A 158 19.88 2.82 -6.14
N GLU A 159 20.51 4.00 -6.07
CA GLU A 159 19.84 5.21 -5.58
C GLU A 159 18.68 5.60 -6.51
N ALA A 160 18.89 5.52 -7.83
CA ALA A 160 17.83 5.77 -8.80
C ALA A 160 16.67 4.76 -8.68
N LYS A 161 16.97 3.46 -8.49
CA LYS A 161 15.94 2.43 -8.26
C LYS A 161 15.18 2.65 -6.95
N TYR A 162 15.87 3.02 -5.88
CA TYR A 162 15.26 3.30 -4.59
C TYR A 162 14.34 4.53 -4.64
N LYS A 163 14.81 5.64 -5.22
CA LYS A 163 14.00 6.84 -5.45
C LYS A 163 12.77 6.54 -6.31
N ARG A 164 12.93 5.71 -7.35
CA ARG A 164 11.81 5.25 -8.19
C ARG A 164 10.82 4.41 -7.38
N ALA A 165 11.28 3.44 -6.59
CA ALA A 165 10.40 2.61 -5.76
C ALA A 165 9.59 3.42 -4.74
N ILE A 166 10.19 4.46 -4.14
CA ILE A 166 9.46 5.40 -3.27
C ILE A 166 8.40 6.16 -4.06
N ALA A 167 8.74 6.68 -5.24
CA ALA A 167 7.80 7.41 -6.07
C ALA A 167 6.62 6.52 -6.51
N ASP A 168 6.89 5.28 -6.92
CA ASP A 168 5.88 4.30 -7.29
C ASP A 168 4.97 3.96 -6.12
N TYR A 169 5.52 3.79 -4.91
CA TYR A 169 4.74 3.56 -3.70
C TYR A 169 3.84 4.75 -3.35
N GLN A 170 4.35 5.99 -3.44
CA GLN A 170 3.55 7.19 -3.22
C GLN A 170 2.42 7.33 -4.24
N ASN A 171 2.69 7.00 -5.51
CA ASN A 171 1.67 6.98 -6.56
C ASN A 171 0.61 5.92 -6.31
N LEU A 172 1.02 4.71 -5.90
CA LEU A 172 0.12 3.63 -5.52
C LEU A 172 -0.79 4.04 -4.36
N LEU A 173 -0.24 4.63 -3.28
CA LEU A 173 -1.05 5.10 -2.16
C LEU A 173 -2.10 6.13 -2.61
N LYS A 174 -1.71 7.10 -3.44
CA LYS A 174 -2.63 8.10 -4.00
C LYS A 174 -3.69 7.46 -4.88
N GLN A 175 -3.33 6.47 -5.68
CA GLN A 175 -4.24 5.73 -6.55
C GLN A 175 -5.22 4.90 -5.74
N THR A 176 -4.74 4.08 -4.81
CA THR A 176 -5.59 3.25 -3.93
C THR A 176 -6.55 4.10 -3.09
N ALA A 177 -6.13 5.28 -2.63
CA ALA A 177 -7.03 6.20 -1.94
C ALA A 177 -8.17 6.69 -2.85
N ARG A 178 -7.87 7.04 -4.11
CA ARG A 178 -8.89 7.41 -5.11
C ARG A 178 -9.82 6.26 -5.44
N GLU A 179 -9.29 5.07 -5.70
CA GLU A 179 -10.07 3.87 -6.01
C GLU A 179 -11.02 3.52 -4.86
N LYS A 180 -10.59 3.64 -3.60
CA LYS A 180 -11.48 3.45 -2.43
C LYS A 180 -12.61 4.47 -2.39
N MET A 181 -12.34 5.74 -2.69
CA MET A 181 -13.36 6.78 -2.74
C MET A 181 -14.35 6.53 -3.89
N GLU A 182 -13.85 6.19 -5.08
CA GLU A 182 -14.68 5.84 -6.24
C GLU A 182 -15.53 4.59 -5.99
N PHE A 183 -14.96 3.58 -5.31
CA PHE A 183 -15.69 2.38 -4.93
C PHE A 183 -16.86 2.70 -4.00
N ALA A 184 -16.68 3.59 -3.02
CA ALA A 184 -17.77 4.03 -2.14
C ALA A 184 -18.88 4.75 -2.92
N ILE A 185 -18.51 5.60 -3.89
CA ILE A 185 -19.47 6.28 -4.77
C ILE A 185 -20.23 5.26 -5.64
N TYR A 186 -19.53 4.29 -6.22
CA TYR A 186 -20.11 3.24 -7.05
C TYR A 186 -21.05 2.32 -6.27
N ALA A 187 -20.69 1.94 -5.05
CA ALA A 187 -21.55 1.15 -4.17
C ALA A 187 -22.88 1.87 -3.89
N ASN A 188 -22.83 3.18 -3.64
CA ASN A 188 -24.02 4.00 -3.43
C ASN A 188 -24.84 4.20 -4.72
N GLU A 189 -24.19 4.28 -5.89
CA GLU A 189 -24.87 4.42 -7.18
C GLU A 189 -25.90 3.30 -7.41
N GLN A 190 -25.53 2.05 -7.14
CA GLN A 190 -26.42 0.91 -7.38
C GLN A 190 -27.66 0.93 -6.46
N MET A 191 -27.46 1.22 -5.17
CA MET A 191 -28.55 1.36 -4.21
C MET A 191 -29.49 2.52 -4.59
N LEU A 192 -28.93 3.64 -5.06
CA LEU A 192 -29.72 4.80 -5.49
C LEU A 192 -30.59 4.48 -6.71
N LYS A 193 -30.10 3.69 -7.68
CA LYS A 193 -30.91 3.28 -8.85
C LYS A 193 -32.17 2.50 -8.48
N GLU A 194 -32.16 1.79 -7.36
CA GLU A 194 -33.33 1.05 -6.87
C GLU A 194 -34.29 1.95 -6.07
N ILE A 195 -33.76 2.93 -5.34
CA ILE A 195 -34.52 3.83 -4.47
C ILE A 195 -35.16 5.00 -5.23
N LEU A 196 -34.47 5.56 -6.22
CA LEU A 196 -34.94 6.73 -6.99
C LEU A 196 -36.31 6.53 -7.66
N PRO A 197 -36.64 5.35 -8.25
CA PRO A 197 -37.98 5.07 -8.74
C PRO A 197 -39.08 5.17 -7.66
N VAL A 198 -38.77 4.79 -6.42
CA VAL A 198 -39.72 4.91 -5.30
C VAL A 198 -39.99 6.38 -4.99
N TYR A 199 -38.95 7.19 -4.96
CA TYR A 199 -39.07 8.64 -4.78
C TYR A 199 -39.87 9.30 -5.92
N ASP A 200 -39.67 8.88 -7.17
CA ASP A 200 -40.47 9.35 -8.32
C ASP A 200 -41.95 8.97 -8.19
N HIS A 201 -42.25 7.74 -7.78
CA HIS A 201 -43.64 7.32 -7.57
C HIS A 201 -44.31 8.08 -6.43
N LEU A 202 -43.58 8.43 -5.36
CA LEU A 202 -44.10 9.28 -4.29
C LEU A 202 -44.44 10.68 -4.81
N LYS A 203 -43.59 11.29 -5.64
CA LYS A 203 -43.89 12.59 -6.29
C LYS A 203 -45.16 12.50 -7.13
N MET A 204 -45.24 11.48 -7.99
CA MET A 204 -46.38 11.25 -8.89
C MET A 204 -47.69 11.02 -8.11
N ALA A 205 -47.64 10.27 -7.00
CA ALA A 205 -48.81 10.06 -6.15
C ALA A 205 -49.36 11.37 -5.59
N ILE A 206 -48.49 12.29 -5.12
CA ILE A 206 -48.91 13.61 -4.64
C ILE A 206 -49.52 14.45 -5.76
N GLU A 207 -48.97 14.42 -6.97
CA GLU A 207 -49.51 15.15 -8.12
C GLU A 207 -50.94 14.69 -8.46
N HIS A 208 -51.20 13.38 -8.43
CA HIS A 208 -52.54 12.84 -8.66
C HIS A 208 -53.55 13.22 -7.57
N CYS A 209 -53.13 13.27 -6.30
CA CYS A 209 -54.00 13.69 -5.19
C CYS A 209 -54.40 15.17 -5.27
N GLN A 210 -53.58 16.03 -5.88
CA GLN A 210 -53.87 17.47 -6.01
C GLN A 210 -54.87 17.82 -7.13
N GLY A 211 -55.13 16.89 -8.06
CA GLY A 211 -55.95 17.12 -9.25
C GLY A 211 -57.44 16.77 -9.13
N GLY A 212 -57.89 16.25 -7.99
CA GLY A 212 -59.29 15.86 -7.77
C GLY A 212 -60.20 17.04 -7.36
N GLU A 213 -61.49 16.97 -7.70
CA GLU A 213 -62.49 18.00 -7.40
C GLU A 213 -62.78 18.19 -5.89
N ASN A 214 -62.33 17.27 -5.03
CA ASN A 214 -62.34 17.43 -3.58
C ASN A 214 -61.06 18.10 -3.08
N LYS A 215 -61.01 19.43 -3.19
CA LYS A 215 -60.02 20.28 -2.51
C LYS A 215 -60.31 20.36 -1.02
N SER A 216 -60.20 19.26 -0.31
CA SER A 216 -59.95 19.32 1.13
C SER A 216 -58.45 19.50 1.29
N SER A 217 -58.02 20.59 1.93
CA SER A 217 -56.67 20.73 2.47
C SER A 217 -56.50 19.66 3.54
N ASP A 218 -56.12 18.49 3.07
CA ASP A 218 -55.90 17.33 3.88
C ASP A 218 -54.53 17.53 4.56
N ASP A 219 -54.52 17.82 5.86
CA ASP A 219 -53.30 17.99 6.67
C ASP A 219 -52.31 16.83 6.49
N TRP A 220 -52.82 15.62 6.18
CA TRP A 220 -51.98 14.47 5.86
C TRP A 220 -51.17 14.67 4.57
N LEU A 221 -51.72 15.33 3.54
CA LEU A 221 -51.03 15.61 2.28
C LEU A 221 -49.87 16.58 2.49
N GLU A 222 -50.04 17.59 3.37
CA GLU A 222 -48.91 18.44 3.78
C GLU A 222 -47.83 17.64 4.51
N GLY A 223 -48.22 16.72 5.40
CA GLY A 223 -47.30 15.80 6.04
C GLY A 223 -46.47 14.98 5.04
N VAL A 224 -47.11 14.36 4.05
CA VAL A 224 -46.41 13.59 3.02
C VAL A 224 -45.51 14.49 2.14
N LYS A 225 -45.95 15.70 1.79
CA LYS A 225 -45.08 16.68 1.09
C LYS A 225 -43.82 16.99 1.90
N HIS A 226 -43.94 17.11 3.22
CA HIS A 226 -42.80 17.33 4.09
C HIS A 226 -41.83 16.14 4.07
N VAL A 227 -42.34 14.90 4.08
CA VAL A 227 -41.51 13.69 3.95
C VAL A 227 -40.78 13.66 2.60
N ILE A 228 -41.46 13.97 1.49
CA ILE A 228 -40.79 14.04 0.17
C ILE A 228 -39.70 15.11 0.15
N LYS A 229 -39.94 16.27 0.78
CA LYS A 229 -38.93 17.31 0.90
C LYS A 229 -37.73 16.84 1.72
N GLN A 230 -37.94 16.22 2.88
CA GLN A 230 -36.86 15.65 3.68
C GLN A 230 -36.08 14.58 2.89
N PHE A 231 -36.79 13.74 2.14
CA PHE A 231 -36.16 12.74 1.27
C PHE A 231 -35.24 13.41 0.25
N LYS A 232 -35.71 14.48 -0.40
CA LYS A 232 -34.92 15.28 -1.33
C LYS A 232 -33.69 15.89 -0.67
N ASP A 233 -33.84 16.47 0.51
CA ASP A 233 -32.73 17.08 1.26
C ASP A 233 -31.66 16.02 1.61
N VAL A 234 -32.08 14.79 1.94
CA VAL A 234 -31.16 13.66 2.17
C VAL A 234 -30.44 13.26 0.88
N LEU A 235 -31.13 13.20 -0.25
CA LEU A 235 -30.51 12.91 -1.55
C LEU A 235 -29.45 13.96 -1.91
N GLU A 236 -29.78 15.24 -1.79
CA GLU A 236 -28.87 16.36 -2.07
C GLU A 236 -27.64 16.35 -1.16
N LYS A 237 -27.83 16.06 0.15
CA LYS A 237 -26.72 15.92 1.09
C LYS A 237 -25.76 14.78 0.74
N ASN A 238 -26.24 13.73 0.08
CA ASN A 238 -25.43 12.61 -0.40
C ASN A 238 -24.93 12.81 -1.84
N GLY A 239 -25.03 14.04 -2.38
CA GLY A 239 -24.52 14.40 -3.70
C GLY A 239 -25.40 14.02 -4.87
N VAL A 240 -26.68 13.65 -4.61
CA VAL A 240 -27.66 13.33 -5.65
C VAL A 240 -28.43 14.58 -6.04
N GLU A 241 -28.41 14.92 -7.32
CA GLU A 241 -29.09 16.08 -7.88
C GLU A 241 -30.03 15.68 -9.02
N GLU A 242 -31.22 16.28 -9.07
CA GLU A 242 -32.18 16.08 -10.16
C GLU A 242 -31.79 16.92 -11.39
N VAL A 243 -31.80 16.31 -12.57
CA VAL A 243 -31.50 16.97 -13.83
C VAL A 243 -32.66 17.91 -14.18
N LYS A 244 -32.40 19.23 -14.16
CA LYS A 244 -33.37 20.26 -14.57
C LYS A 244 -33.46 20.33 -16.10
N ILE A 245 -34.66 20.17 -16.65
CA ILE A 245 -34.89 19.99 -18.10
C ILE A 245 -35.88 21.00 -18.71
N ILE A 246 -36.69 21.66 -17.89
CA ILE A 246 -37.72 22.58 -18.37
C ILE A 246 -37.07 23.66 -19.25
N ASP A 247 -37.61 23.83 -20.47
CA ASP A 247 -37.18 24.78 -21.53
C ASP A 247 -35.74 24.60 -22.05
N LYS A 248 -35.15 23.41 -21.90
CA LYS A 248 -33.83 23.11 -22.46
C LYS A 248 -33.92 22.44 -23.84
N LYS A 249 -32.90 22.73 -24.66
CA LYS A 249 -32.56 21.90 -25.83
C LYS A 249 -32.26 20.49 -25.38
N PHE A 250 -32.68 19.51 -26.18
CA PHE A 250 -32.37 18.12 -25.93
C PHE A 250 -30.84 17.89 -25.94
N ASP A 251 -30.33 17.24 -24.90
CA ASP A 251 -28.91 16.90 -24.75
C ASP A 251 -28.75 15.40 -24.60
N HIS A 252 -28.02 14.79 -25.54
CA HIS A 252 -27.81 13.34 -25.62
C HIS A 252 -27.06 12.77 -24.41
N ASN A 253 -26.28 13.60 -23.71
CA ASN A 253 -25.53 13.13 -22.54
C ASN A 253 -26.44 12.98 -21.30
N THR A 254 -27.47 13.82 -21.19
CA THR A 254 -28.30 13.95 -19.97
C THR A 254 -29.73 13.45 -20.14
N MET A 255 -30.18 13.24 -21.37
CA MET A 255 -31.58 12.95 -21.69
C MET A 255 -31.72 11.76 -22.65
N GLU A 256 -32.77 10.99 -22.45
CA GLU A 256 -33.22 9.91 -23.31
C GLU A 256 -34.58 10.29 -23.92
N ALA A 257 -34.66 10.39 -25.25
CA ALA A 257 -35.90 10.69 -25.95
C ALA A 257 -36.73 9.41 -26.11
N ILE A 258 -37.91 9.37 -25.50
CA ILE A 258 -38.80 8.20 -25.54
C ILE A 258 -39.92 8.36 -26.57
N SER A 259 -40.38 9.59 -26.78
CA SER A 259 -41.48 9.86 -27.70
C SER A 259 -41.32 11.22 -28.35
N ASN A 260 -41.96 11.36 -29.51
CA ASN A 260 -42.02 12.63 -30.22
C ASN A 260 -43.41 13.25 -30.04
N LYS A 261 -43.45 14.54 -29.69
CA LYS A 261 -44.68 15.33 -29.72
C LYS A 261 -44.69 16.14 -31.00
N GLU A 262 -45.70 15.89 -31.83
CA GLU A 262 -45.82 16.55 -33.11
C GLU A 262 -46.16 18.04 -32.92
N THR A 263 -45.49 18.92 -33.67
CA THR A 263 -45.72 20.36 -33.65
C THR A 263 -45.71 20.94 -35.06
N ASN A 264 -46.47 22.01 -35.27
CA ASN A 264 -46.46 22.78 -36.52
C ASN A 264 -45.49 23.99 -36.41
N GLU A 265 -44.91 24.23 -35.23
CA GLU A 265 -43.98 25.33 -34.99
C GLU A 265 -42.53 24.86 -35.13
N ASN A 266 -41.83 25.31 -36.18
CA ASN A 266 -40.41 25.02 -36.40
C ASN A 266 -39.50 25.43 -35.24
N LYS A 267 -39.88 26.44 -34.44
CA LYS A 267 -39.09 26.91 -33.29
C LYS A 267 -38.99 25.89 -32.16
N LEU A 268 -39.95 24.95 -32.12
CA LEU A 268 -40.02 23.95 -31.07
C LEU A 268 -39.26 22.67 -31.46
N ASP A 269 -38.84 22.49 -32.72
CA ASP A 269 -38.16 21.28 -33.18
C ASP A 269 -36.90 20.99 -32.34
N GLY A 270 -36.80 19.77 -31.81
CA GLY A 270 -35.66 19.36 -30.98
C GLY A 270 -35.64 19.93 -29.55
N LEU A 271 -36.66 20.68 -29.13
CA LEU A 271 -36.85 21.07 -27.73
C LEU A 271 -37.58 19.98 -26.94
N VAL A 272 -37.31 19.94 -25.64
CA VAL A 272 -38.03 19.04 -24.73
C VAL A 272 -39.47 19.51 -24.55
N ALA A 273 -40.41 18.67 -24.94
CA ALA A 273 -41.84 18.93 -24.83
C ALA A 273 -42.39 18.67 -23.43
N ARG A 274 -41.95 17.59 -22.79
CA ARG A 274 -42.33 17.22 -21.41
C ARG A 274 -41.34 16.22 -20.84
N GLN A 275 -41.07 16.33 -19.55
CA GLN A 275 -40.37 15.30 -18.77
C GLN A 275 -41.36 14.20 -18.37
N ILE A 276 -41.02 12.96 -18.71
CA ILE A 276 -41.79 11.75 -18.36
C ILE A 276 -41.22 11.16 -17.06
N LYS A 277 -39.89 11.03 -16.98
CA LYS A 277 -39.18 10.57 -15.79
C LYS A 277 -38.05 11.54 -15.45
N ALA A 278 -37.86 11.76 -14.15
CA ALA A 278 -36.71 12.48 -13.64
C ALA A 278 -35.38 11.81 -14.04
N GLY A 279 -34.35 12.61 -14.27
CA GLY A 279 -32.98 12.13 -14.37
C GLY A 279 -32.18 12.57 -13.16
N TYR A 280 -31.11 11.85 -12.84
CA TYR A 280 -30.35 12.04 -11.62
C TYR A 280 -28.84 12.03 -11.88
N LYS A 281 -28.13 12.88 -11.13
CA LYS A 281 -26.67 12.97 -11.11
C LYS A 281 -26.18 12.69 -9.70
N LEU A 282 -25.09 11.94 -9.57
CA LEU A 282 -24.39 11.68 -8.32
C LEU A 282 -22.98 12.28 -8.43
N ASN A 283 -22.67 13.27 -7.59
CA ASN A 283 -21.35 13.95 -7.58
C ASN A 283 -20.91 14.42 -8.98
N GLY A 284 -21.85 14.93 -9.78
CA GLY A 284 -21.62 15.39 -11.16
C GLY A 284 -21.67 14.31 -12.24
N LYS A 285 -21.62 13.01 -11.89
CA LYS A 285 -21.78 11.89 -12.83
C LYS A 285 -23.25 11.56 -13.02
N ILE A 286 -23.68 11.32 -14.26
CA ILE A 286 -25.05 10.94 -14.57
C ILE A 286 -25.25 9.47 -14.21
N ILE A 287 -26.21 9.20 -13.33
CA ILE A 287 -26.55 7.84 -12.88
C ILE A 287 -27.85 7.34 -13.50
N GLU A 288 -28.75 8.25 -13.85
CA GLU A 288 -29.97 7.96 -14.59
C GLU A 288 -30.29 9.12 -15.53
N ALA A 289 -30.37 8.84 -16.83
CA ALA A 289 -30.74 9.83 -17.83
C ALA A 289 -32.24 10.16 -17.72
N ALA A 290 -32.57 11.42 -17.92
CA ALA A 290 -33.96 11.83 -17.84
C ALA A 290 -34.74 11.42 -19.08
N LYS A 291 -35.93 10.87 -18.87
CA LYS A 291 -36.78 10.40 -19.96
C LYS A 291 -37.72 11.50 -20.40
N VAL A 292 -37.63 11.89 -21.67
CA VAL A 292 -38.32 13.09 -22.18
C VAL A 292 -39.07 12.79 -23.48
N ALA A 293 -40.16 13.53 -23.68
CA ALA A 293 -40.78 13.68 -24.99
C ALA A 293 -40.15 14.89 -25.70
N VAL A 294 -39.77 14.75 -26.97
CA VAL A 294 -39.13 15.83 -27.75
C VAL A 294 -40.10 16.30 -28.84
N TYR A 295 -40.12 17.59 -29.13
CA TYR A 295 -40.93 18.12 -30.22
C TYR A 295 -40.33 17.73 -31.58
N LYS A 296 -41.19 17.26 -32.50
CA LYS A 296 -40.84 16.95 -33.89
C LYS A 296 -41.81 17.65 -34.83
N VAL A 297 -41.28 18.39 -35.80
CA VAL A 297 -42.10 19.06 -36.81
C VAL A 297 -42.79 18.06 -37.73
N LYS A 298 -44.09 18.26 -37.99
CA LYS A 298 -44.80 17.56 -39.08
C LYS A 298 -44.43 18.19 -40.42
N TYR A 299 -43.99 17.36 -41.36
CA TYR A 299 -43.83 17.71 -42.77
C TYR A 299 -45.09 17.35 -43.54
#